data_AF-A0A9X3BJB7-F1
#
_entry.id   AF-A0A9X3BJB7-F1
#
_cell.length_a   1.000
_cell.length_b   1.000
_cell.length_c   1.000
_cell.angle_alpha   90.00
_cell.angle_beta   90.00
_cell.angle_gamma   90.00
#
_symmetry.space_group_name_H-M   'P 1'
#
loop_
_entity.id
_entity.type
_entity.pdbx_description
1 polymer ?
#
loop_
_entity_poly.entity_id
_entity_poly.type
_entity_poly.pdbx_seq_one_letter_code
_entity_poly.pdbx_strand_id
1 'polypeptide(L)'
;LFPVWRYHPFFTNTDLPTADADITHRQHAIIETVFADLIAGPLAHMPSGQFGANSAWVLCGAIAHNLLRAAGVLAGGAHAVARGATLRRTIITVPARLARPQRRPILHLPSHWPWTEHWLTLWRNTIGYSPPATATV
;
A
#
# COMPACT_ATOMS: atom_id res chain seq x y z
N LEU A 1 9.99 20.60 37.69
CA LEU A 1 9.22 20.51 36.43
C LEU A 1 7.77 20.22 36.83
N PHE A 2 6.81 21.08 36.52
CA PHE A 2 5.40 20.82 36.87
C PHE A 2 4.81 19.73 35.98
N PRO A 3 3.90 18.87 36.49
CA PRO A 3 3.14 17.96 35.65
C PRO A 3 2.18 18.78 34.78
N VAL A 4 2.45 18.81 33.47
CA VAL A 4 1.56 19.43 32.48
C VAL A 4 0.56 18.38 32.03
N TRP A 5 -0.68 18.50 32.50
CA TRP A 5 -1.78 17.68 31.99
C TRP A 5 -2.27 18.27 30.67
N ARG A 6 -2.35 17.43 29.62
CA ARG A 6 -3.00 17.78 28.35
C ARG A 6 -4.35 17.08 28.27
N TYR A 7 -5.41 17.87 28.16
CA TYR A 7 -6.77 17.39 27.93
C TYR A 7 -7.10 17.48 26.44
N HIS A 8 -7.64 16.39 25.87
CA HIS A 8 -8.07 16.31 24.47
C HIS A 8 -9.56 16.01 24.40
N PRO A 9 -10.44 17.03 24.33
CA PRO A 9 -11.87 16.80 24.19
C PRO A 9 -12.21 16.34 22.77
N PHE A 10 -13.13 15.39 22.64
CA PHE A 10 -13.73 15.00 21.37
C PHE A 10 -15.22 14.75 21.56
N PHE A 11 -15.99 15.06 20.53
CA PHE A 11 -17.42 14.75 20.47
C PHE A 11 -17.59 13.46 19.68
N THR A 12 -18.45 12.58 20.16
CA THR A 12 -18.69 11.32 19.49
C THR A 12 -20.14 10.89 19.65
N ASN A 13 -20.65 10.19 18.65
CA ASN A 13 -21.99 9.58 18.65
C ASN A 13 -21.92 8.06 18.86
N THR A 14 -20.74 7.52 19.18
CA THR A 14 -20.56 6.10 19.52
C THR A 14 -20.64 5.91 21.04
N ASP A 15 -21.21 4.76 21.45
CA ASP A 15 -21.32 4.33 22.84
C ASP A 15 -20.06 3.61 23.35
N LEU A 16 -18.95 3.64 22.60
CA LEU A 16 -17.68 3.05 23.02
C LEU A 16 -17.15 3.74 24.30
N PRO A 17 -16.45 2.99 25.18
CA PRO A 17 -15.72 3.58 26.29
C PRO A 17 -14.78 4.69 25.80
N THR A 18 -14.58 5.75 26.61
CA THR A 18 -13.80 6.93 26.22
C THR A 18 -12.40 6.60 25.68
N ALA A 19 -11.72 5.62 26.26
CA ALA A 19 -10.38 5.20 25.81
C ALA A 19 -10.41 4.58 24.39
N ASP A 20 -11.42 3.74 24.11
CA ASP A 20 -11.56 3.10 22.79
C ASP A 20 -11.99 4.11 21.73
N ALA A 21 -12.91 5.02 22.08
CA ALA A 21 -13.32 6.12 21.22
C ALA A 21 -12.15 7.05 20.86
N ASP A 22 -11.24 7.34 21.80
CA ASP A 22 -10.02 8.12 21.54
C ASP A 22 -9.08 7.38 20.57
N ILE A 23 -8.90 6.06 20.73
CA ILE A 23 -8.10 5.25 19.80
C ILE A 23 -8.66 5.34 18.38
N THR A 24 -9.97 5.11 18.21
CA THR A 24 -10.63 5.19 16.90
C THR A 24 -10.51 6.59 16.30
N HIS A 25 -10.71 7.64 17.10
CA HIS A 25 -10.56 9.02 16.64
C HIS A 25 -9.14 9.30 16.15
N ARG A 26 -8.11 8.87 16.90
CA ARG A 26 -6.69 9.07 16.52
C ARG A 26 -6.28 8.28 15.28
N GLN A 27 -6.91 7.13 15.01
CA GLN A 27 -6.65 6.39 13.77
C GLN A 27 -6.97 7.22 12.51
N HIS A 28 -7.82 8.25 12.61
CA HIS A 28 -8.06 9.17 11.51
C HIS A 28 -6.79 9.87 11.03
N ALA A 29 -5.81 10.12 11.91
CA ALA A 29 -4.54 10.78 11.55
C ALA A 29 -3.70 10.02 10.51
N ILE A 30 -4.01 8.74 10.26
CA ILE A 30 -3.39 7.95 9.19
C ILE A 30 -3.66 8.59 7.81
N ILE A 31 -4.79 9.30 7.65
CA ILE A 31 -5.18 9.92 6.37
C ILE A 31 -4.15 10.94 5.88
N GLU A 32 -3.48 11.66 6.77
CA GLU A 32 -2.48 12.66 6.40
C GLU A 32 -1.27 12.01 5.73
N THR A 33 -0.88 10.83 6.19
CA THR A 33 0.20 10.07 5.55
C THR A 33 -0.23 9.57 4.17
N VAL A 34 -1.50 9.16 4.02
CA VAL A 34 -2.07 8.76 2.73
C VAL A 34 -2.09 9.94 1.75
N PHE A 35 -2.55 11.11 2.18
CA PHE A 35 -2.56 12.31 1.34
C PHE A 35 -1.16 12.76 0.96
N ALA A 36 -0.20 12.74 1.88
CA ALA A 36 1.19 13.05 1.57
C ALA A 36 1.75 12.15 0.46
N ASP A 37 1.47 10.84 0.50
CA ASP A 37 1.88 9.88 -0.53
C ASP A 37 1.17 10.09 -1.88
N LEU A 38 -0.11 10.47 -1.86
CA LEU A 38 -0.89 10.77 -3.07
C LEU A 38 -0.42 12.07 -3.73
N ILE A 39 -0.18 13.12 -2.95
CA ILE A 39 0.35 14.41 -3.40
C ILE A 39 1.76 14.25 -3.97
N ALA A 40 2.62 13.46 -3.32
CA ALA A 40 3.98 13.17 -3.81
C ALA A 40 4.01 12.16 -4.98
N GLY A 41 2.86 11.66 -5.43
CA GLY A 41 2.76 10.66 -6.50
C GLY A 41 1.71 11.06 -7.54
N PRO A 42 0.58 10.35 -7.62
CA PRO A 42 -0.40 10.54 -8.69
C PRO A 42 -0.96 11.96 -8.75
N LEU A 43 -1.18 12.64 -7.61
CA LEU A 43 -1.81 13.97 -7.63
C LEU A 43 -0.83 15.11 -7.97
N ALA A 44 0.48 14.84 -8.03
CA ALA A 44 1.49 15.85 -8.39
C ALA A 44 1.30 16.47 -9.78
N HIS A 45 0.59 15.76 -10.67
CA HIS A 45 0.39 16.16 -12.07
C HIS A 45 -1.06 16.58 -12.38
N MET A 46 -1.90 16.72 -11.35
CA MET A 46 -3.22 17.33 -11.48
C MET A 46 -3.17 18.86 -11.27
N PRO A 47 -4.11 19.66 -11.82
CA PRO A 47 -5.29 19.26 -12.59
C PRO A 47 -5.15 19.45 -14.12
N SER A 48 -6.01 18.74 -14.85
CA SER A 48 -6.34 19.04 -16.25
C SER A 48 -7.53 20.00 -16.35
N GLY A 49 -7.72 20.66 -17.49
CA GLY A 49 -8.92 21.49 -17.75
C GLY A 49 -10.23 20.71 -17.91
N GLN A 50 -10.20 19.37 -17.86
CA GLN A 50 -11.36 18.50 -18.07
C GLN A 50 -11.75 17.78 -16.77
N PHE A 51 -12.98 18.03 -16.29
CA PHE A 51 -13.47 17.42 -15.04
C PHE A 51 -13.51 15.89 -15.10
N GLY A 52 -13.95 15.33 -16.23
CA GLY A 52 -13.98 13.87 -16.42
C GLY A 52 -12.59 13.23 -16.33
N ALA A 53 -11.58 13.86 -16.92
CA ALA A 53 -10.20 13.39 -16.84
C ALA A 53 -9.66 13.46 -15.41
N ASN A 54 -9.95 14.54 -14.68
CA ASN A 54 -9.58 14.68 -13.27
C ASN A 54 -10.23 13.61 -12.39
N SER A 55 -11.52 13.32 -12.63
CA SER A 55 -12.26 12.28 -11.90
C SER A 55 -11.68 10.88 -12.15
N ALA A 56 -11.43 10.55 -13.42
CA ALA A 56 -10.80 9.28 -13.79
C ALA A 56 -9.40 9.15 -13.18
N TRP A 57 -8.62 10.24 -13.17
CA TRP A 57 -7.27 10.24 -12.60
C TRP A 57 -7.27 9.99 -11.10
N VAL A 58 -8.17 10.64 -10.34
CA VAL A 58 -8.30 10.41 -8.90
C VAL A 58 -8.69 8.96 -8.61
N LEU A 59 -9.63 8.39 -9.37
CA LEU A 59 -10.03 6.99 -9.23
C LEU A 59 -8.86 6.03 -9.50
N CYS A 60 -8.13 6.24 -10.60
CA CYS A 60 -6.93 5.47 -10.91
C CYS A 60 -5.86 5.59 -9.82
N GLY A 61 -5.65 6.81 -9.29
CA GLY A 61 -4.73 7.06 -8.17
C GLY A 61 -5.12 6.31 -6.90
N ALA A 62 -6.41 6.29 -6.55
CA ALA A 62 -6.93 5.56 -5.40
C ALA A 62 -6.76 4.03 -5.56
N ILE A 63 -7.09 3.49 -6.74
CA ILE A 63 -6.90 2.06 -7.05
C ILE A 63 -5.41 1.70 -6.95
N ALA A 64 -4.53 2.50 -7.58
CA ALA A 64 -3.10 2.28 -7.54
C ALA A 64 -2.54 2.35 -6.12
N HIS A 65 -3.01 3.28 -5.28
CA HIS A 65 -2.63 3.37 -3.87
C HIS A 65 -3.00 2.09 -3.11
N ASN A 66 -4.24 1.63 -3.24
CA ASN A 66 -4.71 0.42 -2.55
C ASN A 66 -3.93 -0.82 -2.98
N LEU A 67 -3.69 -0.98 -4.29
CA LEU A 67 -2.90 -2.09 -4.83
C LEU A 67 -1.45 -2.05 -4.31
N LEU A 68 -0.84 -0.86 -4.29
CA LEU A 68 0.52 -0.70 -3.83
C LEU A 68 0.64 -0.97 -2.32
N ARG A 69 -0.34 -0.53 -1.52
CA ARG A 69 -0.38 -0.81 -0.08
C ARG A 69 -0.54 -2.30 0.18
N ALA A 70 -1.44 -2.98 -0.53
CA ALA A 70 -1.61 -4.43 -0.44
C ALA A 70 -0.33 -5.18 -0.83
N ALA A 71 0.34 -4.76 -1.92
CA ALA A 71 1.61 -5.34 -2.33
C ALA A 71 2.70 -5.16 -1.25
N GLY A 72 2.78 -4.00 -0.60
CA GLY A 72 3.70 -3.77 0.51
C GLY A 72 3.45 -4.69 1.70
N VAL A 73 2.17 -4.87 2.09
CA VAL A 73 1.78 -5.81 3.16
C VAL A 73 2.18 -7.24 2.82
N LEU A 74 1.90 -7.69 1.59
CA LEU A 74 2.23 -9.04 1.14
C LEU A 74 3.73 -9.27 0.93
N ALA A 75 4.50 -8.22 0.63
CA ALA A 75 5.96 -8.29 0.57
C ALA A 75 6.61 -8.38 1.97
N GLY A 76 5.91 -7.91 3.01
CA GLY A 76 6.29 -8.06 4.41
C GLY A 76 7.44 -7.15 4.87
N GLY A 77 7.86 -7.34 6.11
CA GLY A 77 8.96 -6.59 6.73
C GLY A 77 8.76 -5.07 6.67
N ALA A 78 9.83 -4.35 6.35
CA ALA A 78 9.79 -2.89 6.24
C ALA A 78 8.87 -2.39 5.11
N HIS A 79 8.52 -3.23 4.12
CA HIS A 79 7.65 -2.85 3.01
C HIS A 79 6.17 -2.75 3.43
N ALA A 80 5.76 -3.40 4.53
CA ALA A 80 4.38 -3.33 5.03
C ALA A 80 3.98 -1.93 5.52
N VAL A 81 4.98 -1.13 5.94
CA VAL A 81 4.81 0.24 6.45
C VAL A 81 5.55 1.28 5.60
N ALA A 82 6.10 0.88 4.45
CA ALA A 82 6.86 1.77 3.58
C ALA A 82 5.94 2.76 2.85
N ARG A 83 6.47 3.97 2.59
CA ARG A 83 5.81 4.95 1.71
C ARG A 83 5.71 4.43 0.28
N GLY A 84 4.70 4.89 -0.44
CA GLY A 84 4.45 4.50 -1.83
C GLY A 84 5.65 4.73 -2.75
N ALA A 85 6.43 5.79 -2.53
CA ALA A 85 7.65 6.06 -3.31
C ALA A 85 8.71 4.95 -3.15
N THR A 86 8.90 4.43 -1.94
CA THR A 86 9.80 3.31 -1.67
C THR A 86 9.30 2.05 -2.37
N LEU A 87 8.02 1.71 -2.20
CA LEU A 87 7.43 0.52 -2.84
C LEU A 87 7.53 0.56 -4.37
N ARG A 88 7.31 1.74 -4.99
CA ARG A 88 7.52 1.92 -6.42
C ARG A 88 8.96 1.62 -6.81
N ARG A 89 9.94 2.18 -6.10
CA ARG A 89 11.37 1.97 -6.39
C ARG A 89 11.82 0.52 -6.18
N THR A 90 11.34 -0.15 -5.12
CA THR A 90 11.91 -1.43 -4.67
C THR A 90 11.16 -2.66 -5.18
N ILE A 91 9.86 -2.52 -5.50
CA ILE A 91 9.00 -3.65 -5.92
C ILE A 91 8.51 -3.47 -7.36
N ILE A 92 8.10 -2.25 -7.76
CA ILE A 92 7.41 -2.03 -9.03
C ILE A 92 8.38 -1.73 -10.18
N THR A 93 9.27 -0.75 -10.00
CA THR A 93 10.24 -0.28 -10.99
C THR A 93 11.51 -1.14 -10.95
N VAL A 94 11.33 -2.47 -10.91
CA VAL A 94 12.41 -3.45 -10.97
C VAL A 94 12.62 -3.85 -12.44
N PRO A 95 13.85 -3.77 -12.98
CA PRO A 95 14.12 -4.20 -14.34
C PRO A 95 13.86 -5.70 -14.46
N ALA A 96 12.93 -6.09 -15.33
CA ALA A 96 12.54 -7.48 -15.53
C ALA A 96 12.30 -7.77 -17.01
N ARG A 97 12.62 -9.00 -17.44
CA ARG A 97 12.34 -9.47 -18.79
C ARG A 97 11.44 -10.69 -18.74
N LEU A 98 10.23 -10.56 -19.29
CA LEU A 98 9.34 -11.69 -19.48
C LEU A 98 9.66 -12.39 -20.81
N ALA A 99 10.17 -13.61 -20.75
CA ALA A 99 10.40 -14.47 -21.90
C ALA A 99 9.37 -15.62 -21.93
N ARG A 100 9.14 -16.22 -23.10
CA ARG A 100 8.24 -17.37 -23.27
C ARG A 100 8.90 -18.53 -24.05
N PRO A 101 10.05 -19.05 -23.60
CA PRO A 101 10.65 -20.20 -24.27
C PRO A 101 9.68 -21.39 -24.24
N GLN A 102 9.47 -22.01 -25.41
CA GLN A 102 8.61 -23.20 -25.55
C GLN A 102 7.22 -23.06 -24.89
N ARG A 103 6.61 -21.86 -25.01
CA ARG A 103 5.29 -21.50 -24.44
C ARG A 103 5.22 -21.45 -22.91
N ARG A 104 6.34 -21.56 -22.19
CA ARG A 104 6.40 -21.42 -20.73
C ARG A 104 6.86 -20.01 -20.37
N PRO A 105 6.05 -19.18 -19.68
CA PRO A 105 6.48 -17.86 -19.26
C PRO A 105 7.59 -17.98 -18.20
N ILE A 106 8.70 -17.29 -18.44
CA ILE A 106 9.82 -17.16 -17.52
C ILE A 106 10.06 -15.67 -17.30
N LEU A 107 10.06 -15.24 -16.04
CA LEU A 107 10.40 -13.87 -15.67
C LEU A 107 11.87 -13.83 -15.20
N HIS A 108 12.70 -13.18 -15.99
CA HIS A 108 14.09 -12.91 -15.61
C HIS A 108 14.14 -11.63 -14.79
N LEU A 109 14.76 -11.72 -13.63
CA LEU A 109 15.00 -10.61 -12.72
C LEU A 109 16.52 -10.42 -12.54
N PRO A 110 17.00 -9.29 -12.00
CA PRO A 110 18.43 -9.02 -11.85
C PRO A 110 19.13 -10.06 -10.97
N SER A 111 20.46 -10.12 -10.95
CA SER A 111 21.15 -10.90 -9.92
C SER A 111 21.49 -10.00 -8.73
N HIS A 112 21.50 -10.58 -7.52
CA HIS A 112 21.98 -9.93 -6.29
C HIS A 112 21.38 -8.55 -5.97
N TRP A 113 20.13 -8.27 -6.34
CA TRP A 113 19.50 -6.99 -5.98
C TRP A 113 19.03 -6.99 -4.51
N PRO A 114 19.04 -5.84 -3.79
CA PRO A 114 18.82 -5.82 -2.34
C PRO A 114 17.41 -6.23 -1.86
N TRP A 115 16.42 -6.24 -2.78
CA TRP A 115 15.01 -6.44 -2.44
C TRP A 115 14.46 -7.77 -2.97
N THR A 116 15.33 -8.68 -3.41
CA THR A 116 14.95 -9.96 -4.01
C THR A 116 13.98 -10.75 -3.14
N GLU A 117 14.31 -10.88 -1.85
CA GLU A 117 13.50 -11.67 -0.92
C GLU A 117 12.09 -11.11 -0.74
N HIS A 118 11.93 -9.79 -0.68
CA HIS A 118 10.63 -9.14 -0.53
C HIS A 118 9.79 -9.29 -1.80
N TRP A 119 10.42 -9.15 -2.97
CA TRP A 119 9.76 -9.35 -4.26
C TRP A 119 9.32 -10.81 -4.44
N LEU A 120 10.18 -11.78 -4.12
CA LEU A 120 9.86 -13.21 -4.17
C LEU A 120 8.78 -13.60 -3.16
N THR A 121 8.73 -12.94 -2.01
CA THR A 121 7.67 -13.13 -1.01
C THR A 121 6.33 -12.65 -1.55
N LEU A 122 6.28 -11.45 -2.12
CA LEU A 122 5.09 -10.94 -2.81
C LEU A 122 4.63 -11.90 -3.92
N TRP A 123 5.55 -12.38 -4.76
CA TRP A 123 5.25 -13.34 -5.83
C TRP A 123 4.62 -14.63 -5.31
N ARG A 124 5.20 -15.22 -4.25
CA ARG A 124 4.66 -16.44 -3.64
C ARG A 124 3.28 -16.24 -3.02
N ASN A 125 3.05 -15.10 -2.39
CA ASN A 125 1.78 -14.78 -1.76
C ASN A 125 0.65 -14.42 -2.76
N THR A 126 0.99 -14.09 -4.01
CA THR A 126 0.01 -13.65 -5.02
C THR A 126 -0.19 -14.68 -6.15
N ILE A 127 0.90 -15.20 -6.70
CA ILE A 127 0.91 -16.08 -7.87
C ILE A 127 1.32 -17.50 -7.48
N GLY A 128 2.17 -17.65 -6.47
CA GLY A 128 2.60 -18.94 -5.94
C GLY A 128 1.61 -19.61 -4.96
N TYR A 129 0.51 -18.93 -4.62
CA TYR A 129 -0.51 -19.45 -3.72
C TYR A 129 -1.59 -20.20 -4.52
N SER A 130 -1.49 -21.53 -4.60
CA SER A 130 -2.68 -22.36 -4.70
C SER A 130 -3.23 -22.51 -3.28
N PRO A 131 -4.47 -22.08 -2.97
CA PRO A 131 -5.09 -22.48 -1.71
C PRO A 131 -5.09 -24.01 -1.63
N PRO A 132 -4.88 -24.61 -0.44
CA PRO A 132 -5.07 -26.05 -0.31
C PRO A 132 -6.45 -26.41 -0.82
N ALA A 133 -6.54 -27.45 -1.66
CA ALA A 133 -7.83 -27.98 -2.09
C ALA A 133 -8.64 -28.28 -0.83
N THR A 134 -9.82 -27.68 -0.72
CA THR A 134 -10.74 -27.93 0.40
C THR A 134 -10.93 -29.43 0.52
N ALA A 135 -10.55 -30.00 1.66
CA ALA A 135 -10.85 -31.40 1.94
C ALA A 135 -12.37 -31.55 1.96
N THR A 136 -12.91 -32.23 0.96
CA THR A 136 -14.29 -32.71 1.00
C THR A 136 -14.40 -33.68 2.16
N VAL A 137 -15.18 -33.29 3.17
CA VAL A 137 -15.80 -34.22 4.12
C VAL A 137 -17.12 -34.68 3.50
#